data_AF-A0A0G0HIW1-F1
#
_entry.id   AF-A0A0G0HIW1-F1
#
_cell.length_a   1.000
_cell.length_b   1.000
_cell.length_c   1.000
_cell.angle_alpha   90.00
_cell.angle_beta   90.00
_cell.angle_gamma   90.00
#
_symmetry.space_group_name_H-M   'P 1'
#
loop_
_entity.id
_entity.type
_entity.pdbx_description
1 polymer ?
#
loop_
_entity_poly.entity_id
_entity_poly.type
_entity_poly.pdbx_seq_one_letter_code
_entity_poly.pdbx_strand_id
1 'polypeptide(L)'
;MRNKIRYLGNHFLKHELITGGIYIFIGSTIANVFNLFFNLFMGRNLTVEGFGILASTVSLMGLIAIPAGSIIPTIVSFAGSHFAKEDYGSVKALSLRIIKPLLSVSLIILLCFIVFASSIGDFFKIYDQSIILIVGVTSALAYIGVIINGLLQARLSFKFISF
;
A
#
# COMPACT_ATOMS: atom_id res chain seq x y z
N MET A 1 -26.72 -32.82 16.15
CA MET A 1 -26.47 -31.40 15.80
C MET A 1 -24.98 -30.98 15.81
N ARG A 2 -24.11 -31.49 16.70
CA ARG A 2 -22.65 -31.17 16.71
C ARG A 2 -21.89 -31.45 15.40
N ASN A 3 -22.28 -32.47 14.64
CA ASN A 3 -21.57 -32.83 13.39
C ASN A 3 -21.86 -31.90 12.21
N LYS A 4 -23.04 -31.26 12.14
CA LYS A 4 -23.36 -30.27 11.10
C LYS A 4 -22.56 -28.97 11.28
N ILE A 5 -22.34 -28.56 12.54
CA ILE A 5 -21.56 -27.35 12.88
C ILE A 5 -20.08 -27.53 12.52
N ARG A 6 -19.51 -28.72 12.77
CA ARG A 6 -18.13 -29.06 12.35
C ARG A 6 -17.97 -29.14 10.82
N TYR A 7 -18.98 -29.64 10.11
CA TYR A 7 -18.95 -29.73 8.64
C TYR A 7 -19.06 -28.36 7.97
N LEU A 8 -19.95 -27.48 8.48
CA LEU A 8 -20.07 -26.09 8.04
C LEU A 8 -18.79 -25.29 8.31
N GLY A 9 -18.17 -25.46 9.49
CA GLY A 9 -16.90 -24.81 9.82
C GLY A 9 -15.76 -25.20 8.86
N ASN A 10 -15.65 -26.47 8.48
CA ASN A 10 -14.64 -26.93 7.53
C ASN A 10 -14.91 -26.51 6.08
N HIS A 11 -16.15 -26.22 5.70
CA HIS A 11 -16.47 -25.68 4.37
C HIS A 11 -16.25 -24.16 4.32
N PHE A 12 -16.57 -23.43 5.40
CA PHE A 12 -16.28 -22.00 5.56
C PHE A 12 -14.76 -21.73 5.55
N LEU A 13 -13.97 -22.50 6.30
CA LEU A 13 -12.52 -22.30 6.37
C LEU A 13 -11.76 -22.64 5.07
N LYS A 14 -12.41 -23.33 4.12
CA LYS A 14 -11.85 -23.67 2.80
C LYS A 14 -12.15 -22.64 1.72
N HIS A 15 -13.02 -21.67 1.98
CA HIS A 15 -13.35 -20.67 0.98
C HIS A 15 -12.16 -19.71 0.82
N GLU A 16 -11.65 -19.55 -0.41
CA GLU A 16 -10.42 -18.77 -0.70
C GLU A 16 -10.47 -17.33 -0.16
N LEU A 17 -11.67 -16.75 -0.09
CA LEU A 17 -11.89 -15.42 0.51
C LEU A 17 -11.64 -15.39 2.01
N ILE A 18 -12.03 -16.44 2.73
CA ILE A 18 -11.89 -16.52 4.20
C ILE A 18 -10.43 -16.83 4.55
N THR A 19 -9.82 -17.81 3.87
CA THR A 19 -8.40 -18.12 4.05
C THR A 19 -7.53 -16.93 3.64
N GLY A 20 -7.87 -16.27 2.53
CA GLY A 20 -7.22 -15.06 2.03
C GLY A 20 -7.31 -13.88 3.00
N GLY A 21 -8.49 -13.62 3.53
CA GLY A 21 -8.72 -12.59 4.54
C GLY A 21 -7.93 -12.84 5.83
N ILE A 22 -7.81 -14.10 6.25
CA ILE A 22 -6.96 -14.48 7.40
C ILE A 22 -5.48 -14.17 7.12
N TYR A 23 -4.97 -14.44 5.91
CA TYR A 23 -3.59 -14.10 5.57
C TYR A 23 -3.34 -12.60 5.63
N ILE A 24 -4.21 -11.79 5.02
CA ILE A 24 -4.09 -10.31 5.08
C ILE A 24 -4.18 -9.84 6.53
N PHE A 25 -5.12 -10.38 7.32
CA PHE A 25 -5.30 -10.01 8.72
C PHE A 25 -4.03 -10.30 9.54
N ILE A 26 -3.46 -11.49 9.42
CA ILE A 26 -2.24 -11.87 10.14
C ILE A 26 -1.05 -11.03 9.66
N GLY A 27 -0.85 -10.90 8.35
CA GLY A 27 0.25 -10.11 7.78
C GLY A 27 0.18 -8.65 8.19
N SER A 28 -0.99 -8.03 8.09
CA SER A 28 -1.22 -6.64 8.51
C SER A 28 -1.05 -6.45 10.01
N THR A 29 -1.49 -7.41 10.84
CA THR A 29 -1.28 -7.36 12.30
C THR A 29 0.20 -7.42 12.64
N ILE A 30 0.95 -8.35 12.03
CA ILE A 30 2.40 -8.47 12.23
C ILE A 30 3.11 -7.18 11.82
N ALA A 31 2.78 -6.63 10.65
CA ALA A 31 3.33 -5.36 10.17
C ALA A 31 3.04 -4.20 11.15
N ASN A 32 1.82 -4.12 11.70
CA ASN A 32 1.47 -3.12 12.70
C ASN A 32 2.23 -3.30 14.02
N VAL A 33 2.46 -4.55 14.47
CA VAL A 33 3.29 -4.83 15.66
C VAL A 33 4.73 -4.36 15.44
N PHE A 34 5.32 -4.64 14.27
CA PHE A 34 6.65 -4.11 13.93
C PHE A 34 6.66 -2.59 13.84
N ASN A 35 5.61 -1.99 13.27
CA ASN A 35 5.47 -0.54 13.22
C ASN A 35 5.42 0.09 14.63
N LEU A 36 4.70 -0.55 15.57
CA LEU A 36 4.68 -0.13 16.98
C LEU A 36 6.08 -0.21 17.60
N PHE A 37 6.79 -1.35 17.44
CA PHE A 37 8.14 -1.48 17.97
C PHE A 37 9.11 -0.48 17.36
N PHE A 38 9.00 -0.21 16.06
CA PHE A 38 9.78 0.83 15.40
C PHE A 38 9.52 2.21 16.02
N ASN A 39 8.25 2.60 16.20
CA ASN A 39 7.90 3.88 16.81
C ASN A 39 8.37 3.98 18.27
N LEU A 40 8.25 2.91 19.06
CA LEU A 40 8.75 2.85 20.44
C LEU A 40 10.28 2.96 20.51
N PHE A 41 10.99 2.26 19.61
CA PHE A 41 12.44 2.34 19.52
C PHE A 41 12.88 3.75 19.11
N MET A 42 12.27 4.31 18.07
CA MET A 42 12.60 5.66 17.60
C MET A 42 12.26 6.73 18.63
N GLY A 43 11.15 6.62 19.35
CA GLY A 43 10.77 7.55 20.41
C GLY A 43 11.74 7.58 21.60
N ARG A 44 12.53 6.52 21.80
CA ARG A 44 13.58 6.47 22.85
C ARG A 44 14.97 6.84 22.36
N ASN A 45 15.26 6.64 21.07
CA ASN A 45 16.60 6.84 20.51
C ASN A 45 16.77 8.18 19.78
N LEU A 46 15.68 8.77 19.27
CA LEU A 46 15.71 10.08 18.64
C LEU A 46 15.51 11.20 19.66
N THR A 47 16.04 12.38 19.34
CA THR A 47 15.67 13.61 20.03
C THR A 47 14.21 13.97 19.73
N VAL A 48 13.62 14.84 20.54
CA VAL A 48 12.24 15.34 20.33
C VAL A 48 12.08 15.92 18.92
N GLU A 49 13.09 16.66 18.44
CA GLU A 49 13.13 17.21 17.09
C GLU A 49 13.20 16.12 16.02
N GLY A 50 14.08 15.13 16.18
CA GLY A 50 14.21 14.02 15.23
C GLY A 50 12.94 13.17 15.12
N PHE A 51 12.26 12.93 16.25
CA PHE A 51 10.96 12.25 16.25
C PHE A 51 9.86 13.09 15.58
N GLY A 52 9.89 14.42 15.75
CA GLY A 52 8.99 15.35 15.06
C GLY A 52 9.15 15.33 13.53
N ILE A 53 10.39 15.24 13.04
CA ILE A 53 10.69 15.09 11.61
C ILE A 53 10.16 13.75 11.09
N LEU A 54 10.37 12.67 11.83
CA LEU A 54 9.87 11.33 11.47
C LEU A 54 8.34 11.31 11.39
N ALA A 55 7.65 11.84 12.40
CA ALA A 55 6.19 11.91 12.42
C ALA A 55 5.65 12.74 11.24
N SER A 56 6.24 13.91 10.98
CA SER A 56 5.90 14.80 9.86
C SER A 56 6.07 14.10 8.51
N THR A 57 7.17 13.38 8.35
CA THR A 57 7.49 12.60 7.14
C THR A 57 6.45 11.49 6.92
N VAL A 58 6.12 10.72 7.96
CA VAL A 58 5.10 9.67 7.89
C VAL A 58 3.72 10.25 7.55
N SER A 59 3.34 11.39 8.14
CA SER A 59 2.10 12.08 7.82
C SER A 59 2.05 12.54 6.36
N LEU A 60 3.16 13.07 5.84
CA LEU A 60 3.26 13.50 4.43
C LEU A 60 3.13 12.31 3.46
N MET A 61 3.81 11.18 3.76
CA MET A 61 3.64 9.94 3.00
C MET A 61 2.18 9.44 3.06
N GLY A 62 1.57 9.48 4.23
CA GLY A 62 0.17 9.08 4.44
C GLY A 62 -0.81 9.89 3.60
N LEU A 63 -0.64 11.22 3.57
CA LEU A 63 -1.46 12.14 2.76
C LEU A 63 -1.46 11.73 1.28
N ILE A 64 -0.31 11.35 0.75
CA ILE A 64 -0.14 10.97 -0.66
C ILE A 64 -0.61 9.53 -0.92
N ALA A 65 -0.44 8.63 0.06
CA ALA A 65 -0.82 7.23 -0.06
C ALA A 65 -2.34 7.01 -0.05
N ILE A 66 -3.12 7.84 0.67
CA ILE A 66 -4.59 7.71 0.75
C ILE A 66 -5.25 7.71 -0.65
N PRO A 67 -5.05 8.73 -1.51
CA PRO A 67 -5.64 8.72 -2.85
C PRO A 67 -5.09 7.60 -3.73
N ALA A 68 -3.82 7.22 -3.56
CA ALA A 68 -3.23 6.08 -4.28
C ALA A 68 -3.98 4.78 -3.96
N GLY A 69 -4.26 4.54 -2.67
CA GLY A 69 -4.99 3.36 -2.20
C GLY A 69 -6.42 3.28 -2.71
N SER A 70 -7.07 4.42 -2.98
CA SER A 70 -8.45 4.47 -3.53
C SER A 70 -8.57 3.88 -4.94
N ILE A 71 -7.46 3.71 -5.65
CA ILE A 71 -7.42 3.12 -7.00
C ILE A 71 -7.51 1.59 -6.93
N ILE A 72 -7.08 0.98 -5.82
CA ILE A 72 -7.02 -0.49 -5.65
C ILE A 72 -8.39 -1.14 -5.92
N PRO A 73 -9.51 -0.73 -5.28
CA PRO A 73 -10.83 -1.36 -5.50
C PRO A 73 -11.28 -1.31 -6.96
N THR A 74 -10.94 -0.23 -7.67
CA THR A 74 -11.23 -0.10 -9.11
C THR A 74 -10.49 -1.17 -9.90
N ILE A 75 -9.19 -1.34 -9.65
CA ILE A 75 -8.38 -2.39 -10.28
C ILE A 75 -8.94 -3.77 -9.96
N VAL A 76 -9.28 -4.04 -8.69
CA VAL A 76 -9.83 -5.33 -8.26
C VAL A 76 -11.15 -5.64 -8.98
N SER A 77 -12.05 -4.68 -9.09
CA SER A 77 -13.35 -4.86 -9.74
C SER A 77 -13.20 -5.20 -11.22
N PHE A 78 -12.42 -4.42 -11.97
CA PHE A 78 -12.23 -4.66 -13.40
C PHE A 78 -11.41 -5.93 -13.66
N ALA A 79 -10.24 -6.07 -13.03
CA ALA A 79 -9.36 -7.21 -13.26
C ALA A 79 -9.97 -8.53 -12.77
N GLY A 80 -10.72 -8.52 -11.65
CA GLY A 80 -11.37 -9.71 -11.11
C GLY A 80 -12.35 -10.34 -12.08
N SER A 81 -13.11 -9.52 -12.83
CA SER A 81 -14.04 -10.00 -13.86
C SER A 81 -13.36 -10.69 -15.05
N HIS A 82 -12.15 -10.24 -15.41
CA HIS A 82 -11.34 -10.85 -16.47
C HIS A 82 -10.59 -12.10 -15.98
N PHE A 83 -10.10 -12.09 -14.74
CA PHE A 83 -9.50 -13.28 -14.11
C PHE A 83 -10.50 -14.43 -13.98
N ALA A 84 -11.76 -14.14 -13.63
CA ALA A 84 -12.82 -15.16 -13.56
C ALA A 84 -13.13 -15.83 -14.92
N LYS A 85 -12.79 -15.17 -16.04
CA LYS A 85 -12.95 -15.69 -17.40
C LYS A 85 -11.65 -16.28 -17.97
N GLU A 86 -10.59 -16.36 -17.17
CA GLU A 86 -9.23 -16.78 -17.59
C GLU A 86 -8.65 -15.95 -18.75
N ASP A 87 -9.14 -14.72 -18.95
CA ASP A 87 -8.70 -13.83 -20.01
C ASP A 87 -7.49 -12.98 -19.56
N TYR A 88 -6.34 -13.63 -19.48
CA TYR A 88 -5.08 -12.99 -19.08
C TYR A 88 -4.62 -11.91 -20.08
N GLY A 89 -5.05 -11.99 -21.34
CA GLY A 89 -4.73 -11.00 -22.37
C GLY A 89 -5.35 -9.64 -22.04
N SER A 90 -6.64 -9.64 -21.69
CA SER A 90 -7.34 -8.42 -21.26
C SER A 90 -6.82 -7.86 -19.94
N VAL A 91 -6.44 -8.71 -18.98
CA VAL A 91 -5.81 -8.25 -17.72
C VAL A 91 -4.49 -7.52 -18.00
N LYS A 92 -3.66 -8.05 -18.90
CA LYS A 92 -2.40 -7.39 -19.31
C LYS A 92 -2.66 -6.07 -20.05
N ALA A 93 -3.66 -6.03 -20.92
CA ALA A 93 -4.04 -4.79 -21.61
C ALA A 93 -4.55 -3.72 -20.62
N LEU A 94 -5.35 -4.13 -19.63
CA LEU A 94 -5.84 -3.26 -18.57
C LEU A 94 -4.69 -2.69 -17.73
N SER A 95 -3.76 -3.54 -17.28
CA SER A 95 -2.62 -3.10 -16.47
C SER A 95 -1.72 -2.12 -17.23
N LEU A 96 -1.46 -2.38 -18.52
CA LEU A 96 -0.72 -1.46 -19.39
C LEU A 96 -1.46 -0.15 -19.66
N ARG A 97 -2.79 -0.13 -19.59
CA ARG A 97 -3.59 1.09 -19.74
C ARG A 97 -3.59 1.93 -18.46
N ILE A 98 -3.56 1.29 -17.30
CA ILE A 98 -3.55 1.96 -15.98
C ILE A 98 -2.14 2.44 -15.60
N ILE A 99 -1.08 1.72 -15.98
CA ILE A 99 0.30 2.13 -15.66
C ILE A 99 0.68 3.47 -16.29
N LYS A 100 0.20 3.79 -17.49
CA LYS A 100 0.53 5.05 -18.18
C LYS A 100 0.11 6.31 -17.39
N PRO A 101 -1.17 6.46 -16.99
CA PRO A 101 -1.57 7.59 -16.16
C PRO A 101 -0.93 7.54 -14.77
N LEU A 102 -0.77 6.36 -14.16
CA LEU A 102 -0.10 6.26 -12.84
C LEU A 102 1.36 6.68 -12.89
N LEU A 103 2.09 6.35 -13.96
CA LEU A 103 3.48 6.75 -14.15
C LEU A 103 3.57 8.26 -14.40
N SER A 104 2.60 8.83 -15.11
CA SER A 104 2.50 10.29 -15.27
C SER A 104 2.24 10.99 -13.93
N VAL A 105 1.32 10.48 -13.12
CA VAL A 105 1.04 11.00 -11.76
C VAL A 105 2.25 10.85 -10.84
N SER A 106 2.92 9.69 -10.87
CA SER A 106 4.14 9.42 -10.11
C SER A 106 5.25 10.42 -10.45
N LEU A 107 5.45 10.72 -11.75
CA LEU A 107 6.41 11.71 -12.20
C LEU A 107 6.04 13.13 -11.77
N ILE A 108 4.75 13.49 -11.84
CA ILE A 108 4.25 14.79 -11.36
C ILE A 108 4.52 14.94 -9.86
N ILE A 109 4.21 13.91 -9.06
CA ILE A 109 4.48 13.91 -7.61
C ILE A 109 5.97 14.12 -7.36
N LEU A 110 6.84 13.35 -8.03
CA LEU A 110 8.29 13.49 -7.89
C LEU A 110 8.75 14.92 -8.21
N LEU A 111 8.27 15.48 -9.32
CA LEU A 111 8.63 16.82 -9.78
C LEU A 111 8.13 17.89 -8.80
N CYS A 112 6.92 17.74 -8.27
CA CYS A 112 6.40 18.59 -7.20
C CYS A 112 7.30 18.55 -5.96
N PHE A 113 7.75 17.37 -5.53
CA PHE A 113 8.66 17.25 -4.38
C PHE A 113 10.00 17.92 -4.61
N ILE A 114 10.55 17.86 -5.83
CA ILE A 114 11.82 18.50 -6.18
C ILE A 114 11.66 20.03 -6.21
N VAL A 115 10.62 20.53 -6.89
CA VAL A 115 10.39 21.97 -7.06
C VAL A 115 9.98 22.64 -5.74
N PHE A 116 9.10 21.99 -4.96
CA PHE A 116 8.61 22.52 -3.70
C PHE A 116 9.40 22.01 -2.48
N ALA A 117 10.58 21.39 -2.69
CA ALA A 117 11.39 20.84 -1.60
C ALA A 117 11.66 21.86 -0.49
N SER A 118 12.03 23.08 -0.87
CA SER A 118 12.30 24.16 0.09
C SER A 118 11.05 24.56 0.88
N SER A 119 9.92 24.79 0.19
CA SER A 119 8.67 25.20 0.84
C SER A 119 8.11 24.12 1.76
N ILE A 120 8.21 22.85 1.36
CA ILE A 120 7.84 21.69 2.20
C ILE A 120 8.77 21.64 3.43
N GLY A 121 10.08 21.82 3.24
CA GLY A 121 11.06 21.84 4.34
C GLY A 121 10.78 22.94 5.35
N ASP A 122 10.46 24.15 4.89
CA ASP A 122 10.17 25.29 5.76
C ASP A 122 8.86 25.10 6.56
N PHE A 123 7.85 24.49 5.93
CA PHE A 123 6.55 24.20 6.55
C PHE A 123 6.66 23.11 7.62
N PHE A 124 7.35 22.00 7.29
CA PHE A 124 7.53 20.87 8.21
C PHE A 124 8.74 21.02 9.14
N LYS A 125 9.49 22.13 9.03
CA LYS A 125 10.75 22.39 9.77
C LYS A 125 11.79 21.27 9.59
N ILE A 126 11.89 20.75 8.37
CA ILE A 126 12.87 19.73 7.98
C ILE A 126 14.04 20.43 7.28
N TYR A 127 15.18 20.52 7.97
CA TYR A 127 16.38 21.19 7.44
C TYR A 127 17.16 20.34 6.42
N ASP A 128 17.04 19.01 6.49
CA ASP A 128 17.70 18.11 5.55
C ASP A 128 16.82 17.86 4.31
N GLN A 129 17.21 18.46 3.19
CA GLN A 129 16.53 18.31 1.91
C GLN A 129 16.56 16.86 1.39
N SER A 130 17.54 16.06 1.80
CA SER A 130 17.66 14.65 1.39
C SER A 130 16.45 13.83 1.86
N ILE A 131 15.95 14.12 3.06
CA ILE A 131 14.77 13.44 3.62
C ILE A 131 13.54 13.71 2.75
N ILE A 132 13.34 14.96 2.33
CA ILE A 132 12.20 15.37 1.50
C ILE A 132 12.25 14.68 0.13
N LEU A 133 13.44 14.57 -0.47
CA LEU A 133 13.61 13.86 -1.74
C LEU A 133 13.34 12.35 -1.60
N ILE A 134 13.79 11.72 -0.51
CA ILE A 134 13.50 10.31 -0.23
C ILE A 134 11.98 10.09 -0.09
N VAL A 135 11.26 11.01 0.56
CA VAL A 135 9.80 10.96 0.67
C VAL A 135 9.13 11.10 -0.69
N GLY A 136 9.60 12.01 -1.53
CA GLY A 136 9.10 12.18 -2.89
C GLY A 136 9.27 10.91 -3.73
N VAL A 137 10.47 10.32 -3.72
CA VAL A 137 10.77 9.07 -4.44
C VAL A 137 9.93 7.90 -3.91
N THR A 138 9.87 7.70 -2.59
CA THR A 138 9.09 6.60 -2.01
C THR A 138 7.60 6.75 -2.28
N SER A 139 7.06 7.97 -2.23
CA SER A 139 5.67 8.26 -2.57
C SER A 139 5.38 8.01 -4.06
N ALA A 140 6.29 8.40 -4.95
CA ALA A 140 6.18 8.14 -6.38
C ALA A 140 6.19 6.63 -6.69
N LEU A 141 7.06 5.86 -6.03
CA LEU A 141 7.10 4.40 -6.15
C LEU A 141 5.85 3.73 -5.58
N ALA A 142 5.27 4.26 -4.50
CA ALA A 142 4.05 3.72 -3.90
C ALA A 142 2.89 3.70 -4.91
N TYR A 143 2.75 4.74 -5.74
CA TYR A 143 1.75 4.78 -6.81
C TYR A 143 1.92 3.66 -7.83
N ILE A 144 3.15 3.31 -8.20
CA ILE A 144 3.41 2.18 -9.10
C ILE A 144 3.04 0.86 -8.40
N GLY A 145 3.34 0.75 -7.11
CA GLY A 145 3.00 -0.42 -6.28
C GLY A 145 1.50 -0.69 -6.15
N VAL A 146 0.63 0.31 -6.31
CA VAL A 146 -0.84 0.16 -6.27
C VAL A 146 -1.34 -0.83 -7.32
N ILE A 147 -0.74 -0.85 -8.51
CA ILE A 147 -1.17 -1.77 -9.59
C ILE A 147 -0.86 -3.21 -9.21
N ILE A 148 0.34 -3.45 -8.69
CA ILE A 148 0.77 -4.78 -8.28
C ILE A 148 -0.16 -5.30 -7.19
N ASN A 149 -0.42 -4.48 -6.16
CA ASN A 149 -1.34 -4.83 -5.08
C ASN A 149 -2.77 -5.08 -5.58
N GLY A 150 -3.30 -4.22 -6.45
CA GLY A 150 -4.64 -4.39 -7.02
C GLY A 150 -4.78 -5.67 -7.86
N LEU A 151 -3.78 -6.01 -8.68
CA LEU A 151 -3.81 -7.24 -9.48
C LEU A 151 -3.67 -8.50 -8.64
N LEU A 152 -2.82 -8.48 -7.60
CA LEU A 152 -2.70 -9.60 -6.66
C LEU A 152 -4.00 -9.81 -5.87
N GLN A 153 -4.68 -8.74 -5.47
CA GLN A 153 -5.98 -8.82 -4.81
C GLN A 153 -7.05 -9.34 -5.78
N ALA A 154 -7.04 -8.89 -7.03
CA ALA A 154 -7.96 -9.36 -8.07
C ALA A 154 -7.83 -10.86 -8.37
N ARG A 155 -6.62 -11.41 -8.30
CA ARG A 155 -6.33 -12.83 -8.49
C ARG A 155 -6.64 -13.68 -7.25
N LEU A 156 -7.05 -13.08 -6.13
CA LEU A 156 -7.17 -13.74 -4.82
C LEU A 156 -5.86 -14.36 -4.33
N SER A 157 -4.71 -13.89 -4.83
CA SER A 157 -3.39 -14.41 -4.47
C SER A 157 -2.84 -13.74 -3.21
N PHE A 158 -3.63 -13.78 -2.13
CA PHE A 158 -3.39 -13.04 -0.88
C PHE A 158 -2.10 -13.42 -0.16
N LYS A 159 -1.56 -14.63 -0.42
CA LYS A 159 -0.29 -15.09 0.14
C LYS A 159 0.88 -14.19 -0.26
N PHE A 160 0.88 -13.67 -1.48
CA PHE A 160 1.93 -12.76 -1.99
C PHE A 160 1.75 -11.31 -1.55
N ILE A 161 0.62 -10.98 -0.92
CA ILE A 161 0.36 -9.64 -0.36
C ILE A 161 0.79 -9.59 1.11
N SER A 162 0.70 -10.73 1.80
CA SER A 162 0.87 -10.80 3.25
C SER A 162 2.31 -11.06 3.69
N PHE A 163 3.18 -11.49 2.77
CA PHE A 163 4.60 -11.82 2.97
C PHE A 163 5.41 -11.34 1.77
#